data_AF-A0A8H2ALS6-F1
#
_entry.id   AF-A0A8H2ALS6-F1
#
_cell.length_a   1.000
_cell.length_b   1.000
_cell.length_c   1.000
_cell.angle_alpha   90.00
_cell.angle_beta   90.00
_cell.angle_gamma   90.00
#
_symmetry.space_group_name_H-M   'P 1'
#
loop_
_entity.id
_entity.type
_entity.pdbx_description
1 polymer ?
#
loop_
_entity_poly.entity_id
_entity_poly.type
_entity_poly.pdbx_seq_one_letter_code
_entity_poly.pdbx_strand_id
1 'polypeptide(L)' 'MARSPDPRQRTEGFRKAEASLRLEGMDPAGTPLYENIKERVISGDITYEQGRAEILAHYQKRANGH' A
#
# COMPACT_ATOMS: atom_id res chain seq x y z
N MET A 1 -16.65 -16.62 9.49
CA MET A 1 -16.00 -15.82 8.43
C MET A 1 -15.03 -14.87 9.11
N ALA A 2 -13.75 -14.85 8.74
CA ALA A 2 -12.81 -13.87 9.26
C ALA A 2 -13.33 -12.47 8.88
N ARG A 3 -13.63 -11.63 9.87
CA ARG A 3 -14.05 -10.24 9.63
C ARG A 3 -12.88 -9.55 8.94
N SER A 4 -13.02 -9.26 7.65
CA SER A 4 -12.16 -8.30 6.97
C SER A 4 -12.07 -7.05 7.84
N PRO A 5 -10.86 -6.61 8.27
CA PRO A 5 -10.74 -5.46 9.17
C PRO A 5 -11.47 -4.25 8.59
N ASP A 6 -12.11 -3.48 9.46
CA ASP A 6 -12.94 -2.34 9.07
C ASP A 6 -12.12 -1.34 8.22
N PRO A 7 -12.68 -0.77 7.14
CA PRO A 7 -11.97 0.18 6.29
C PRO A 7 -11.34 1.34 7.07
N ARG A 8 -11.96 1.81 8.16
CA ARG A 8 -11.40 2.88 9.00
C ARG A 8 -10.11 2.45 9.69
N GLN A 9 -10.05 1.21 10.16
CA GLN A 9 -8.83 0.66 10.78
C GLN A 9 -7.69 0.61 9.76
N ARG A 10 -7.99 0.23 8.51
CA ARG A 10 -6.97 0.22 7.43
C ARG A 10 -6.51 1.64 7.08
N THR A 11 -7.44 2.57 6.91
CA THR A 11 -7.11 3.99 6.66
C THR A 11 -6.22 4.56 7.76
N GLU A 12 -6.53 4.29 9.03
CA GLU A 12 -5.70 4.76 10.14
C GLU A 12 -4.31 4.09 10.15
N GLY A 13 -4.24 2.80 9.83
CA GLY A 13 -2.97 2.09 9.67
C GLY A 13 -2.07 2.71 8.61
N PHE A 14 -2.62 2.99 7.41
CA PHE A 14 -1.90 3.68 6.34
C PHE A 14 -1.44 5.07 6.77
N ARG A 15 -2.34 5.88 7.37
CA ARG A 15 -2.02 7.23 7.82
C ARG A 15 -0.84 7.26 8.81
N LYS A 16 -0.81 6.30 9.75
CA LYS A 16 0.29 6.17 10.73
C LYS A 16 1.60 5.79 10.05
N ALA A 17 1.57 4.77 9.17
CA ALA A 17 2.76 4.33 8.46
C ALA A 17 3.34 5.42 7.54
N GLU A 18 2.49 6.13 6.79
CA GLU A 18 2.89 7.28 5.96
C GLU A 18 3.50 8.40 6.80
N ALA A 19 2.93 8.67 7.98
CA ALA A 19 3.50 9.67 8.89
C ALA A 19 4.90 9.26 9.40
N SER A 20 5.08 7.99 9.76
CA SER A 20 6.40 7.47 10.14
C SER A 20 7.42 7.60 9.02
N LEU A 21 7.07 7.24 7.79
CA LEU A 21 7.97 7.37 6.64
C LEU A 21 8.35 8.84 6.37
N ARG A 22 7.38 9.77 6.50
CA ARG A 22 7.63 11.21 6.31
C ARG A 22 8.64 11.76 7.32
N LEU A 23 8.68 11.24 8.55
CA LEU A 23 9.70 11.61 9.54
C LEU A 23 11.11 11.18 9.12
N GLU A 24 11.22 10.07 8.37
CA GLU A 24 12.47 9.56 7.79
C GLU A 24 12.80 10.22 6.43
N GLY A 25 12.06 11.27 6.03
CA GLY A 25 12.24 11.95 4.74
C GLY A 25 11.74 11.16 3.53
N MET A 26 10.91 10.13 3.74
CA MET A 26 10.31 9.32 2.68
C MET A 26 8.81 9.61 2.59
N ASP A 27 8.30 9.86 1.38
CA ASP A 27 6.84 9.97 1.18
C ASP A 27 6.40 9.11 -0.01
N PRO A 28 5.74 7.95 0.24
CA PRO A 28 5.19 7.15 -0.84
C PRO A 28 3.90 7.75 -1.41
N ALA A 29 3.28 8.71 -0.72
CA ALA A 29 2.03 9.33 -1.12
C ALA A 29 2.19 10.12 -2.42
N GLY A 30 1.12 10.12 -3.23
CA GLY A 30 1.11 10.83 -4.52
C GLY A 30 1.74 10.07 -5.69
N THR A 31 2.29 8.87 -5.47
CA THR A 31 2.64 8.00 -6.61
C THR A 31 1.39 7.22 -7.09
N PRO A 32 1.06 7.23 -8.40
CA PRO A 32 -0.17 6.59 -8.88
C PRO A 32 -0.31 5.11 -8.52
N LEU A 33 0.82 4.38 -8.50
CA LEU A 33 0.84 2.96 -8.12
C LEU A 33 0.49 2.76 -6.64
N TYR A 34 1.12 3.53 -5.75
CA TYR A 34 0.88 3.40 -4.32
C TYR A 34 -0.55 3.78 -3.96
N GLU A 35 -1.06 4.90 -4.48
CA GLU A 35 -2.42 5.37 -4.21
C GLU A 35 -3.46 4.34 -4.65
N ASN A 36 -3.34 3.77 -5.85
CA ASN A 36 -4.26 2.75 -6.34
C ASN A 36 -4.27 1.48 -5.46
N ILE A 37 -3.10 1.00 -5.04
CA ILE A 37 -2.97 -0.18 -4.20
C ILE A 37 -3.51 0.09 -2.79
N LYS A 38 -3.19 1.27 -2.21
CA LYS A 38 -3.70 1.70 -0.91
C LYS A 38 -5.22 1.72 -0.89
N GLU A 39 -5.86 2.31 -1.90
CA GLU A 39 -7.33 2.35 -2.02
C GLU A 39 -7.95 0.95 -2.03
N ARG A 40 -7.40 0.03 -2.85
CA ARG A 40 -7.89 -1.36 -2.97
C ARG A 40 -7.67 -2.18 -1.70
N VAL A 41 -6.61 -1.91 -0.94
CA VAL A 41 -6.39 -2.53 0.38
C VAL A 41 -7.40 -1.98 1.39
N ILE A 42 -7.66 -0.68 1.40
CA ILE A 42 -8.60 -0.03 2.32
C ILE A 42 -10.03 -0.54 2.07
N SER A 43 -10.48 -0.58 0.82
CA SER A 43 -11.81 -1.10 0.42
C SER A 43 -11.96 -2.59 0.75
N GLY A 44 -10.84 -3.32 0.80
CA GLY A 44 -10.81 -4.77 1.02
C GLY A 44 -10.94 -5.56 -0.28
N ASP A 45 -10.81 -4.92 -1.44
CA ASP A 45 -10.75 -5.59 -2.75
C ASP A 45 -9.54 -6.51 -2.85
N ILE A 46 -8.44 -6.14 -2.18
CA ILE A 46 -7.25 -6.98 -2.00
C ILE A 46 -6.79 -7.01 -0.55
N THR A 47 -6.07 -8.07 -0.21
CA THR A 47 -5.34 -8.17 1.07
C THR A 47 -4.07 -7.33 1.05
N TYR A 48 -3.54 -7.03 2.24
CA TYR A 48 -2.25 -6.35 2.39
C TYR A 48 -1.11 -7.10 1.68
N GLU A 49 -1.05 -8.43 1.80
CA GLU A 49 -0.01 -9.24 1.13
C GLU A 49 -0.12 -9.20 -0.39
N GLN A 50 -1.34 -9.21 -0.93
CA GLN A 50 -1.55 -9.02 -2.38
C GLN A 50 -1.05 -7.65 -2.84
N GLY A 51 -1.37 -6.57 -2.09
CA GLY A 51 -0.87 -5.24 -2.40
C GLY A 51 0.66 -5.14 -2.38
N ARG A 52 1.32 -5.75 -1.38
CA ARG A 52 2.78 -5.83 -1.32
C ARG A 52 3.39 -6.58 -2.49
N ALA A 53 2.78 -7.71 -2.88
CA ALA A 53 3.24 -8.49 -4.01
C ALA A 53 3.15 -7.70 -5.32
N GLU A 54 2.09 -6.91 -5.53
CA GLU A 54 1.95 -6.03 -6.69
C GLU A 54 3.04 -4.94 -6.72
N ILE A 55 3.33 -4.29 -5.58
CA ILE A 55 4.43 -3.30 -5.48
C ILE A 55 5.78 -3.95 -5.83
N LEU A 56 6.07 -5.12 -5.24
CA LEU A 56 7.31 -5.83 -5.49
C LEU A 56 7.48 -6.20 -6.97
N ALA A 57 6.42 -6.76 -7.58
CA ALA A 57 6.43 -7.15 -8.97
C ALA A 57 6.65 -5.97 -9.92
N HIS A 58 6.09 -4.79 -9.62
CA HIS A 58 6.32 -3.57 -10.42
C HIS A 58 7.80 -3.16 -10.43
N TYR A 59 8.45 -3.15 -9.28
CA TYR A 59 9.86 -2.79 -9.19
C TYR A 59 10.79 -3.86 -9.76
N GLN A 60 10.46 -5.15 -9.60
CA GLN A 60 11.20 -6.25 -10.24
C GLN A 60 11.14 -6.18 -11.77
N LYS A 61 9.96 -5.90 -12.34
CA LYS A 61 9.82 -5.70 -13.79
C LYS A 61 10.66 -4.54 -14.31
N ARG A 62 10.70 -3.43 -13.56
CA ARG A 62 11.56 -2.28 -13.90
C ARG A 62 13.04 -2.60 -13.79
N ALA A 63 13.45 -3.39 -12.80
CA ALA A 63 14.85 -3.79 -12.61
C ALA A 63 15.34 -4.77 -13.69
N ASN A 64 14.48 -5.70 -14.12
CA ASN A 64 14.82 -6.73 -15.12
C ASN A 64 14.64 -6.26 -16.58
N GLY A 65 14.19 -5.02 -16.79
CA GLY A 65 14.00 -4.41 -18.11
C GLY A 65 15.21 -3.62 -18.63
N HIS A 66 16.39 -3.79 -18.02
CA HIS A 66 17.68 -3.26 -18.50
C HIS A 66 18.45 -4.32 -19.28
#